data_AF-A0A1I7TDM9-F1
#
_entry.id   AF-A0A1I7TDM9-F1
#
_cell.length_a   1.000
_cell.length_b   1.000
_cell.length_c   1.000
_cell.angle_alpha   90.00
_cell.angle_beta   90.00
_cell.angle_gamma   90.00
#
_symmetry.space_group_name_H-M   'P 1'
#
loop_
_entity.id
_entity.type
_entity.pdbx_description
1 polymer ?
#
loop_
_entity_poly.entity_id
_entity_poly.type
_entity_poly.pdbx_seq_one_letter_code
_entity_poly.pdbx_strand_id
1 'polypeptide(L)'
;MAPRQSRPRRAKESLETSVESLKRDLQREKLKIIKSKYLLKKTLESLKDELETGVNLEKISDEMKKELLKTGEEDDGKLECEICFDGYEDNDEKKPVVFDCGHSICKTCSTKKDIPNQCPFCRDYTYNGPKTNKAVQDLLKLD
;
A
#
# COMPACT_ATOMS: atom_id res chain seq x y z
N MET A 1 34.87 87.11 2.10
CA MET A 1 34.29 86.10 1.20
C MET A 1 34.59 84.72 1.78
N ALA A 2 33.58 83.94 2.17
CA ALA A 2 33.74 82.56 2.62
C ALA A 2 33.02 81.61 1.65
N PRO A 3 33.57 80.42 1.32
CA PRO A 3 33.05 79.61 0.24
C PRO A 3 31.83 78.80 0.69
N ARG A 4 30.80 78.75 -0.16
CA ARG A 4 29.61 77.90 0.00
C ARG A 4 29.98 76.43 -0.14
N GLN A 5 30.27 75.75 0.96
CA GLN A 5 30.36 74.29 1.00
C GLN A 5 29.08 73.69 1.60
N SER A 6 28.10 73.24 0.81
CA SER A 6 26.96 72.50 1.43
C SER A 6 26.00 71.69 0.54
N ARG A 7 26.20 71.53 -0.78
CA ARG A 7 25.28 70.69 -1.60
C ARG A 7 25.67 69.20 -1.79
N PRO A 8 26.93 68.82 -2.07
CA PRO A 8 27.26 67.42 -2.35
C PRO A 8 27.23 66.49 -1.12
N ARG A 9 27.33 67.04 0.10
CA ARG A 9 27.32 66.24 1.34
C ARG A 9 25.95 65.60 1.62
N ARG A 10 24.86 66.36 1.48
CA ARG A 10 23.49 65.85 1.74
C ARG A 10 23.06 64.73 0.80
N ALA A 11 23.44 64.82 -0.49
CA ALA A 11 23.14 63.77 -1.46
C ALA A 11 23.90 62.46 -1.15
N LYS A 12 25.15 62.59 -0.64
CA LYS A 12 25.96 61.45 -0.22
C LYS A 12 25.39 60.78 1.04
N GLU A 13 24.99 61.56 2.04
CA GLU A 13 24.34 61.06 3.27
C GLU A 13 23.00 60.34 2.96
N SER A 14 22.21 60.88 2.02
CA SER A 14 20.98 60.24 1.54
C SER A 14 21.22 58.92 0.80
N LEU A 15 22.35 58.80 0.09
CA LEU A 15 22.72 57.56 -0.60
C LEU A 15 23.24 56.51 0.39
N GLU A 16 24.04 56.92 1.38
CA GLU A 16 24.60 56.05 2.42
C GLU A 16 23.49 55.38 3.25
N THR A 17 22.49 56.17 3.66
CA THR A 17 21.31 55.66 4.38
C THR A 17 20.49 54.66 3.54
N SER A 18 20.35 54.92 2.24
CA SER A 18 19.68 54.00 1.31
C SER A 18 20.44 52.68 1.16
N VAL A 19 21.77 52.74 1.05
CA VAL A 19 22.63 51.55 1.00
C VAL A 19 22.53 50.72 2.28
N GLU A 20 22.47 51.37 3.45
CA GLU A 20 22.29 50.67 4.73
C GLU A 20 20.91 50.04 4.90
N SER A 21 19.85 50.63 4.33
CA SER A 21 18.54 49.97 4.25
C SER A 21 18.62 48.70 3.40
N LEU A 22 19.20 48.79 2.19
CA LEU A 22 19.34 47.66 1.28
C LEU A 22 20.20 46.53 1.87
N LYS A 23 21.26 46.85 2.63
CA LYS A 23 22.05 45.84 3.35
C LYS A 23 21.22 45.09 4.39
N ARG A 24 20.36 45.79 5.14
CA ARG A 24 19.47 45.18 6.13
C ARG A 24 18.43 44.28 5.46
N ASP A 25 17.87 44.70 4.34
CA ASP A 25 16.90 43.91 3.59
C ASP A 25 17.57 42.66 2.97
N LEU A 26 18.77 42.82 2.41
CA LEU A 26 19.58 41.69 1.94
C LEU A 26 19.88 40.69 3.07
N GLN A 27 20.20 41.16 4.27
CA GLN A 27 20.40 40.29 5.44
C GLN A 27 19.12 39.54 5.83
N ARG A 28 17.95 40.20 5.80
CA ARG A 28 16.66 39.55 6.06
C ARG A 28 16.35 38.45 5.04
N GLU A 29 16.55 38.72 3.75
CA GLU A 29 16.34 37.72 2.70
C GLU A 29 17.31 36.54 2.83
N LYS A 30 18.59 36.79 3.15
CA LYS A 30 19.54 35.71 3.45
C LYS A 30 19.07 34.82 4.59
N LEU A 31 18.54 35.40 5.67
CA LEU A 31 18.00 34.63 6.79
C LEU A 31 16.78 33.79 6.40
N LYS A 32 15.89 34.31 5.55
CA LYS A 32 14.76 33.53 5.00
C LYS A 32 15.26 32.32 4.22
N ILE A 33 16.24 32.51 3.34
CA ILE A 33 16.84 31.42 2.55
C ILE A 33 17.48 30.35 3.45
N ILE A 34 18.23 30.76 4.47
CA ILE A 34 18.84 29.83 5.43
C ILE A 34 17.77 29.00 6.15
N LYS A 35 16.70 29.64 6.62
CA LYS A 35 15.58 28.95 7.28
C LYS A 35 14.90 27.97 6.33
N SER A 36 14.61 28.37 5.10
CA SER A 36 14.01 27.49 4.09
C SER A 36 14.91 26.30 3.76
N LYS A 37 16.23 26.53 3.61
CA LYS A 37 17.20 25.46 3.35
C LYS A 37 17.24 24.44 4.49
N TYR A 38 17.20 24.91 5.75
CA TYR A 38 17.15 24.04 6.92
C TYR A 38 15.89 23.16 6.92
N LEU A 39 14.72 23.76 6.65
CA LEU A 39 13.46 23.04 6.58
C LEU A 39 13.45 21.99 5.48
N LEU A 40 13.92 22.35 4.28
CA LEU A 40 14.04 21.42 3.15
C LEU A 40 14.98 20.25 3.45
N LYS A 41 16.09 20.52 4.14
CA LYS A 41 17.00 19.45 4.56
C LYS A 41 16.29 18.49 5.53
N LYS A 42 15.56 19.02 6.51
CA LYS A 42 14.82 18.22 7.48
C LYS A 42 13.74 17.35 6.81
N THR A 43 13.02 17.89 5.83
CA THR A 43 12.02 17.11 5.06
C THR A 43 12.67 16.04 4.21
N LEU A 44 13.84 16.31 3.60
CA LEU A 44 14.58 15.31 2.84
C LEU A 44 15.06 14.15 3.70
N GLU A 45 15.51 14.42 4.93
CA GLU A 45 15.89 13.37 5.89
C GLU A 45 14.68 12.45 6.18
N SER A 46 13.52 13.03 6.53
CA SER A 46 12.28 12.27 6.80
C SER A 46 11.84 11.41 5.61
N LEU A 47 11.88 11.96 4.39
CA LEU A 47 11.50 11.22 3.19
C LEU A 47 12.48 10.08 2.85
N LYS A 48 13.76 10.22 3.20
CA LYS A 48 14.73 9.13 3.05
C LYS A 48 14.42 7.99 4.02
N ASP A 49 14.10 8.29 5.27
CA ASP A 49 13.73 7.29 6.28
C ASP A 49 12.45 6.53 5.84
N GLU A 50 11.45 7.25 5.31
CA GLU A 50 10.24 6.66 4.74
C GLU A 50 10.54 5.76 3.53
N LEU A 51 11.47 6.16 2.65
CA LEU A 51 11.87 5.34 1.51
C LEU A 51 12.66 4.09 1.93
N GLU A 52 13.57 4.20 2.89
CA GLU A 52 14.34 3.05 3.42
C GLU A 52 13.42 2.00 4.06
N THR A 53 12.39 2.43 4.80
CA THR A 53 11.38 1.51 5.34
C THR A 53 10.54 0.86 4.25
N GLY A 54 10.17 1.60 3.19
CA GLY A 54 9.49 1.05 2.02
C GLY A 54 10.32 -0.02 1.28
N VAL A 55 11.61 0.22 1.06
CA VAL A 55 12.52 -0.75 0.40
C VAL A 55 12.70 -2.02 1.22
N ASN A 56 12.64 -1.93 2.55
CA ASN A 56 12.70 -3.12 3.41
C ASN A 56 11.44 -4.00 3.28
N LEU A 57 10.27 -3.42 2.98
CA LEU A 57 9.04 -4.20 2.74
C LEU A 57 9.10 -5.03 1.45
N GLU A 58 9.70 -4.52 0.37
CA GLU A 58 9.89 -5.29 -0.86
C GLU A 58 10.82 -6.49 -0.64
N LYS A 59 11.91 -6.30 0.11
CA LYS A 59 12.82 -7.40 0.48
C LYS A 59 12.15 -8.44 1.36
N ILE A 60 11.32 -8.01 2.33
CA ILE A 60 10.52 -8.92 3.16
C ILE A 60 9.50 -9.68 2.30
N SER A 61 8.89 -9.03 1.31
CA SER A 61 7.97 -9.70 0.38
C SER A 61 8.68 -10.77 -0.45
N ASP A 62 9.88 -10.49 -0.95
CA ASP A 62 10.68 -11.45 -1.70
C ASP A 62 11.21 -12.60 -0.84
N GLU A 63 11.61 -12.32 0.41
CA GLU A 63 11.99 -13.33 1.38
C GLU A 63 10.80 -14.21 1.79
N MET A 64 9.61 -13.63 2.02
CA MET A 64 8.39 -14.38 2.31
C MET A 64 7.98 -15.29 1.13
N LYS A 65 8.06 -14.82 -0.12
CA LYS A 65 7.83 -15.66 -1.30
C LYS A 65 8.81 -16.83 -1.37
N LYS A 66 10.07 -16.59 -0.98
CA LYS A 66 11.13 -17.61 -0.99
C LYS A 66 10.96 -18.66 0.11
N GLU A 67 10.39 -18.29 1.25
CA GLU A 67 10.06 -19.23 2.33
C GLU A 67 8.80 -20.06 2.03
N LEU A 68 7.80 -19.50 1.33
CA LEU A 68 6.64 -20.27 0.84
C LEU A 68 7.01 -21.39 -0.15
N LEU A 69 8.11 -21.23 -0.89
CA LEU A 69 8.66 -22.24 -1.80
C LEU A 69 9.48 -23.34 -1.08
N LYS A 70 9.83 -23.16 0.20
CA LYS A 70 10.66 -24.12 0.96
C LYS A 70 9.86 -25.09 1.82
N THR A 71 8.63 -24.76 2.17
CA THR A 71 7.66 -25.71 2.72
C THR A 71 6.98 -26.42 1.56
N GLY A 72 7.70 -27.36 0.93
CA GLY A 72 7.15 -28.28 -0.05
C GLY A 72 6.22 -29.30 0.60
N GLU A 73 5.05 -28.86 1.03
CA GLU A 73 3.86 -29.59 0.59
C GLU A 73 3.63 -29.06 -0.82
N GLU A 74 3.74 -29.93 -1.81
CA GLU A 74 3.29 -29.65 -3.17
C GLU A 74 1.79 -29.37 -3.05
N ASP A 75 1.39 -28.12 -2.79
CA ASP A 75 0.07 -27.66 -3.20
C ASP A 75 0.13 -27.71 -4.72
N ASP A 76 -0.22 -28.86 -5.24
CA ASP A 76 -0.28 -29.23 -6.65
C ASP A 76 -1.38 -28.43 -7.38
N GLY A 77 -1.85 -27.33 -6.78
CA GLY A 77 -2.91 -26.47 -7.26
C GLY A 77 -4.21 -27.24 -7.45
N LYS A 78 -4.32 -28.44 -6.85
CA LYS A 78 -5.46 -29.32 -7.08
C LYS A 78 -6.67 -28.69 -6.42
N LEU A 79 -7.62 -28.32 -7.27
CA LEU A 79 -8.92 -27.83 -6.85
C LEU A 79 -9.69 -29.02 -6.24
N GLU A 80 -9.56 -29.22 -4.92
CA GLU A 80 -10.16 -30.34 -4.20
C GLU A 80 -11.07 -29.93 -3.04
N CYS A 81 -11.90 -30.87 -2.58
CA CYS A 81 -12.83 -30.66 -1.49
C CYS A 81 -12.17 -30.94 -0.12
N GLU A 82 -12.04 -29.94 0.75
CA GLU A 82 -11.44 -30.09 2.09
C GLU A 82 -12.20 -31.02 3.08
N ILE A 83 -13.36 -31.57 2.69
CA ILE A 83 -14.08 -32.57 3.50
C ILE A 83 -13.72 -33.99 3.11
N CYS A 84 -13.60 -34.26 1.80
CA CYS A 84 -13.39 -35.63 1.29
C CYS A 84 -12.04 -35.81 0.60
N PHE A 85 -11.28 -34.73 0.41
CA PHE A 85 -9.98 -34.69 -0.26
C PHE A 85 -10.01 -35.28 -1.67
N ASP A 86 -11.17 -35.21 -2.32
CA ASP A 86 -11.31 -35.57 -3.72
C ASP A 86 -11.30 -34.30 -4.57
N GLY A 87 -10.65 -34.39 -5.74
CA GLY A 87 -10.67 -33.34 -6.75
C GLY A 87 -12.10 -32.97 -7.15
N TYR A 88 -12.31 -31.69 -7.44
CA TYR A 88 -13.54 -31.22 -8.04
C TYR A 88 -13.62 -31.65 -9.50
N GLU A 89 -14.82 -31.98 -9.95
CA GLU A 89 -15.08 -32.38 -11.34
C GLU A 89 -16.34 -31.69 -11.86
N ASP A 90 -16.48 -31.59 -13.19
CA ASP A 90 -17.70 -31.08 -13.83
C ASP A 90 -18.80 -32.15 -13.92
N ASN A 91 -19.06 -32.84 -12.80
CA ASN A 91 -20.17 -33.77 -12.64
C ASN A 91 -21.00 -33.41 -11.41
N ASP A 92 -22.18 -34.01 -11.25
CA ASP A 92 -23.09 -33.62 -10.17
C ASP A 92 -22.59 -33.97 -8.76
N GLU A 93 -21.67 -34.92 -8.59
CA GLU A 93 -21.24 -35.36 -7.26
C GLU A 93 -20.06 -34.54 -6.73
N LYS A 94 -19.04 -34.34 -7.57
CA LYS A 94 -17.82 -33.60 -7.25
C LYS A 94 -17.90 -32.12 -7.61
N LYS A 95 -19.06 -31.63 -8.06
CA LYS A 95 -19.27 -30.22 -8.37
C LYS A 95 -18.94 -29.32 -7.17
N PRO A 96 -18.10 -28.27 -7.33
CA PRO A 96 -17.83 -27.34 -6.26
C PRO A 96 -19.06 -26.45 -6.00
N VAL A 97 -19.46 -26.33 -4.74
CA VAL A 97 -20.47 -25.40 -4.24
C VAL A 97 -19.85 -24.48 -3.19
N VAL A 98 -20.31 -23.22 -3.17
CA VAL A 98 -19.84 -22.14 -2.31
C VAL A 98 -20.96 -21.66 -1.38
N PHE A 99 -20.62 -21.46 -0.11
CA PHE A 99 -21.48 -20.84 0.90
C PHE A 99 -21.41 -19.30 0.83
N ASP A 100 -22.36 -18.58 1.42
CA ASP A 100 -22.34 -17.09 1.41
C ASP A 100 -21.06 -16.51 2.08
N CYS A 101 -20.38 -17.27 2.94
CA CYS A 101 -19.09 -16.91 3.55
C CYS A 101 -17.87 -17.09 2.62
N GLY A 102 -18.02 -17.70 1.44
CA GLY A 102 -16.94 -17.91 0.46
C GLY A 102 -16.24 -19.28 0.49
N HIS A 103 -16.37 -20.06 1.57
CA HIS A 103 -15.84 -21.43 1.61
C HIS A 103 -16.53 -22.35 0.59
N SER A 104 -15.78 -23.29 0.01
CA SER A 104 -16.27 -24.22 -1.01
C SER A 104 -16.07 -25.68 -0.62
N ILE A 105 -16.99 -26.55 -1.04
CA ILE A 105 -16.93 -28.03 -0.89
C ILE A 105 -17.64 -28.68 -2.08
N CYS A 106 -17.58 -30.01 -2.22
CA CYS A 106 -18.34 -30.69 -3.27
C CYS A 106 -19.83 -30.80 -2.93
N LYS A 107 -20.69 -30.91 -3.95
CA LYS A 107 -22.16 -31.01 -3.80
C LYS A 107 -22.54 -32.18 -2.88
N THR A 108 -21.91 -33.34 -3.05
CA THR A 108 -22.16 -34.53 -2.21
C THR A 108 -21.87 -34.26 -0.73
N CYS A 109 -20.74 -33.61 -0.42
CA CYS A 109 -20.42 -33.24 0.96
C CYS A 109 -21.35 -32.14 1.49
N SER A 110 -21.88 -31.27 0.63
CA SER A 110 -22.88 -30.29 1.04
C SER A 110 -24.22 -30.93 1.43
N THR A 111 -24.62 -32.01 0.76
CA THR A 111 -25.91 -32.68 1.01
C THR A 111 -25.87 -33.68 2.17
N LYS A 112 -24.69 -34.24 2.49
CA LYS A 112 -24.54 -35.25 3.56
C LYS A 112 -24.51 -34.68 4.98
N LYS A 113 -24.50 -33.36 5.15
CA LYS A 113 -24.45 -32.72 6.46
C LYS A 113 -25.83 -32.60 7.08
N ASP A 114 -25.85 -32.58 8.41
CA ASP A 114 -27.06 -32.38 9.21
C ASP A 114 -27.72 -31.02 8.93
N ILE A 115 -26.93 -29.99 8.65
CA ILE A 115 -27.41 -28.63 8.37
C ILE A 115 -26.90 -28.20 6.97
N PRO A 116 -27.68 -28.41 5.90
CA PRO A 116 -27.24 -28.19 4.52
C PRO A 116 -26.82 -26.75 4.21
N ASN A 117 -27.44 -25.78 4.89
CA ASN A 117 -27.23 -24.34 4.66
C ASN A 117 -26.14 -23.73 5.55
N GLN A 118 -25.47 -24.52 6.39
CA GLN A 118 -24.43 -24.02 7.27
C GLN A 118 -23.04 -24.40 6.75
N CYS A 119 -22.15 -23.41 6.72
CA CYS A 119 -20.75 -23.63 6.37
C CYS A 119 -20.09 -24.56 7.41
N PRO A 120 -19.38 -25.62 6.99
CA PRO A 120 -18.76 -26.57 7.92
C PRO A 120 -17.50 -26.01 8.59
N PHE A 121 -16.91 -24.94 8.02
CA PHE A 121 -15.65 -24.36 8.48
C PHE A 121 -15.87 -23.20 9.46
N CYS A 122 -16.68 -22.20 9.07
CA CYS A 122 -16.94 -21.02 9.90
C CYS A 122 -18.31 -21.01 10.58
N ARG A 123 -19.19 -21.98 10.27
CA ARG A 123 -20.55 -22.10 10.82
C ARG A 123 -21.52 -20.97 10.45
N ASP A 124 -21.17 -20.14 9.47
CA ASP A 124 -22.08 -19.13 8.91
C ASP A 124 -23.23 -19.76 8.12
N TYR A 125 -24.39 -19.13 8.18
CA TYR A 125 -25.62 -19.59 7.51
C TYR A 125 -25.75 -18.97 6.11
N THR A 126 -26.11 -19.80 5.13
CA THR A 126 -26.36 -19.41 3.73
C THR A 126 -27.86 -19.41 3.46
N TYR A 127 -28.44 -18.24 3.18
CA TYR A 127 -29.90 -18.07 3.15
C TYR A 127 -30.58 -18.80 2.00
N ASN A 128 -29.92 -18.85 0.84
CA ASN A 128 -30.45 -19.46 -0.38
C ASN A 128 -29.83 -20.84 -0.67
N GLY A 129 -29.20 -21.44 0.34
CA GLY A 129 -28.39 -22.64 0.22
C GLY A 129 -27.11 -22.46 -0.61
N PRO A 130 -26.19 -23.43 -0.56
CA PRO A 130 -24.92 -23.38 -1.27
C PRO A 130 -25.15 -23.35 -2.78
N LYS A 131 -24.42 -22.49 -3.49
CA LYS A 131 -24.54 -22.31 -4.94
C LYS A 131 -23.33 -22.89 -5.63
N THR A 132 -23.43 -23.23 -6.91
CA THR A 132 -22.25 -23.66 -7.67
C THR A 132 -21.17 -22.58 -7.66
N ASN A 133 -19.93 -22.97 -7.33
CA ASN A 133 -18.78 -22.09 -7.48
C ASN A 133 -18.34 -22.07 -8.95
N LYS A 134 -18.91 -21.14 -9.72
CA LYS A 134 -18.63 -21.02 -11.17
C LYS A 134 -17.16 -20.76 -11.46
N ALA A 135 -16.46 -19.99 -10.60
CA ALA A 135 -15.05 -19.70 -10.80
C ALA A 135 -14.22 -20.99 -10.79
N VAL A 136 -14.41 -21.85 -9.78
CA VAL A 136 -13.73 -23.15 -9.71
C VAL A 136 -14.18 -24.04 -10.88
N GLN A 137 -15.46 -24.07 -11.21
CA GLN A 137 -15.98 -24.88 -12.31
C GLN A 137 -15.42 -24.46 -13.69
N ASP A 138 -15.15 -23.17 -13.90
CA ASP A 138 -14.56 -22.66 -15.13
C ASP A 138 -13.05 -22.94 -15.19
N LEU A 139 -12.35 -22.93 -14.04
CA LEU A 139 -10.95 -23.34 -13.96
C LEU A 139 -10.77 -24.82 -14.35
N LEU A 140 -11.67 -25.71 -13.93
CA LEU A 140 -11.66 -27.13 -14.30
C LEU A 140 -11.78 -27.40 -15.81
N LYS A 141 -12.13 -26.39 -16.63
CA LYS A 141 -12.23 -26.51 -18.10
C LYS A 141 -11.01 -25.96 -18.83
N LEU A 142 -10.07 -25.34 -18.10
CA LEU A 142 -8.85 -24.78 -18.67
C LEU A 142 -7.69 -25.79 -18.71
N ASP A 143 -7.80 -26.86 -17.94
CA ASP A 143 -6.93 -28.04 -17.97
C ASP A 143 -7.42 -29.07 -19.02
#